data_AF-A0A2K1K4H6-F1
#
_entry.id   AF-A0A2K1K4H6-F1
#
_cell.length_a   1.000
_cell.length_b   1.000
_cell.length_c   1.000
_cell.angle_alpha   90.00
_cell.angle_beta   90.00
_cell.angle_gamma   90.00
#
_symmetry.space_group_name_H-M   'P 1'
#
loop_
_entity.id
_entity.type
_entity.pdbx_description
1 polymer ?
#
loop_
_entity_poly.entity_id
_entity_poly.type
_entity_poly.pdbx_seq_one_letter_code
_entity_poly.pdbx_strand_id
1 'polypeptide(L)'
;MKKRRVAVFSFGTRGDVLPVAVVADSLARADRSASITFITHEAHRDLETRLARSGVAFVGVSAPPVLPGRTAASSEAEIGHSSGASEDDDRQLREALEMELREECLTAMDSVMGAADDAEGNAVIFNFFALEGWHLAELYRVPCTVLAPYVVPYSAPSSFERRFRAAHPLLYRRLQEAAPGEVGWKEVMHWMWPLFTDRWAEWRLHRLHLSACPLTDPVTDLPLVYEWPQAPHLLYGFSSQVVECPAYWPSSISVCGFWFTPLEWDVAPEVNPGLSVVQAKPKSLKGPASFRGAPLDLVVRQSCLVTETLQHGSTKKRSYKPPVKLGHFLSEHKFDESENKDDRPIFLGFSSTGNMGFLERPGSMLKVLKAVLEATDSSAILFTAGHPPLDLEVTELCDENLSTQYLEAEQKRNLLQEGLCCFNGRLFCYSGSVPYLWLLPHCSVAIHHGGSGTTAACLRAGTPQIICPFVLDQFYWAERMTWLRVAPQSLTPQLLMPDMSSSENFHDAVKVISAAIREARSVEMKLCASSLSVKLEGEDGTSVALQVATQNSTRRLDLP
;
A
#
# COMPACT_ATOMS: atom_id res chain seq x y z
N MET A 1 7.37 -1.87 -34.48
CA MET A 1 6.71 -2.99 -33.76
C MET A 1 5.68 -2.39 -32.81
N LYS A 2 4.47 -2.96 -32.72
CA LYS A 2 3.45 -2.49 -31.78
C LYS A 2 3.94 -2.71 -30.35
N LYS A 3 3.75 -1.71 -29.49
CA LYS A 3 4.21 -1.75 -28.10
C LYS A 3 3.26 -2.64 -27.30
N ARG A 4 3.79 -3.64 -26.58
CA ARG A 4 3.03 -4.49 -25.64
C ARG A 4 2.34 -3.60 -24.61
N ARG A 5 1.10 -3.87 -24.21
CA ARG A 5 0.38 -3.03 -23.23
C ARG A 5 0.08 -3.80 -21.95
N VAL A 6 0.42 -3.21 -20.81
CA VAL A 6 0.25 -3.82 -19.49
C VAL A 6 -0.55 -2.87 -18.61
N ALA A 7 -1.74 -3.30 -18.18
CA ALA A 7 -2.53 -2.60 -17.18
C ALA A 7 -2.17 -3.15 -15.79
N VAL A 8 -1.78 -2.29 -14.86
CA VAL A 8 -1.43 -2.67 -13.48
C VAL A 8 -2.44 -2.03 -12.54
N PHE A 9 -3.39 -2.82 -12.03
CA PHE A 9 -4.39 -2.37 -11.06
C PHE A 9 -3.89 -2.62 -9.63
N SER A 10 -3.82 -1.59 -8.81
CA SER A 10 -3.42 -1.75 -7.41
C SER A 10 -4.27 -0.86 -6.52
N PHE A 11 -5.13 -1.47 -5.71
CA PHE A 11 -6.03 -0.76 -4.79
C PHE A 11 -5.68 -1.03 -3.32
N GLY A 12 -6.24 -0.21 -2.44
CA GLY A 12 -5.96 -0.23 -1.01
C GLY A 12 -5.11 0.95 -0.54
N THR A 13 -4.60 0.83 0.68
CA THR A 13 -3.78 1.86 1.33
C THR A 13 -2.39 1.95 0.70
N ARG A 14 -1.58 2.91 1.16
CA ARG A 14 -0.22 3.09 0.64
C ARG A 14 0.64 1.82 0.77
N GLY A 15 0.44 1.02 1.82
CA GLY A 15 1.16 -0.25 2.02
C GLY A 15 0.82 -1.32 0.97
N ASP A 16 -0.38 -1.24 0.39
CA ASP A 16 -0.87 -2.18 -0.62
C ASP A 16 -0.41 -1.77 -2.02
N VAL A 17 -0.30 -0.46 -2.26
CA VAL A 17 -0.04 0.14 -3.57
C VAL A 17 1.43 0.39 -3.83
N LEU A 18 2.18 0.91 -2.85
CA LEU A 18 3.56 1.32 -3.05
C LEU A 18 4.48 0.16 -3.47
N PRO A 19 4.42 -1.04 -2.86
CA PRO A 19 5.24 -2.17 -3.30
C PRO A 19 4.93 -2.61 -4.74
N VAL A 20 3.66 -2.57 -5.15
CA VAL A 20 3.23 -2.91 -6.51
C VAL A 20 3.71 -1.87 -7.52
N ALA A 21 3.70 -0.58 -7.15
CA ALA A 21 4.26 0.50 -7.96
C ALA A 21 5.77 0.30 -8.20
N VAL A 22 6.53 -0.20 -7.22
CA VAL A 22 7.95 -0.53 -7.37
C VAL A 22 8.16 -1.66 -8.39
N VAL A 23 7.32 -2.69 -8.35
CA VAL A 23 7.35 -3.79 -9.34
C VAL A 23 7.01 -3.25 -10.74
N ALA A 24 6.02 -2.36 -10.87
CA ALA A 24 5.66 -1.75 -12.14
C ALA A 24 6.79 -0.87 -12.73
N ASP A 25 7.45 -0.06 -11.90
CA ASP A 25 8.63 0.74 -12.30
C ASP A 25 9.78 -0.16 -12.76
N SER A 26 10.04 -1.24 -12.03
CA SER A 26 11.09 -2.19 -12.39
C SER A 26 10.79 -2.92 -13.69
N LEU A 27 9.53 -3.30 -13.91
CA LEU A 27 9.06 -3.88 -15.16
C LEU A 27 9.23 -2.91 -16.33
N ALA A 28 8.89 -1.63 -16.17
CA ALA A 28 9.07 -0.62 -17.22
C ALA A 28 10.54 -0.36 -17.57
N ARG A 29 11.43 -0.43 -16.57
CA ARG A 29 12.88 -0.29 -16.80
C ARG A 29 13.46 -1.50 -17.53
N ALA A 30 12.99 -2.71 -17.22
CA ALA A 30 13.47 -3.95 -17.80
C ALA A 30 12.90 -4.22 -19.20
N ASP A 31 11.62 -3.95 -19.43
CA ASP A 31 10.94 -4.14 -20.70
C ASP A 31 10.53 -2.80 -21.33
N ARG A 32 11.47 -2.17 -22.04
CA ARG A 32 11.23 -0.91 -22.76
C ARG A 32 10.24 -1.07 -23.93
N SER A 33 9.97 -2.32 -24.35
CA SER A 33 9.00 -2.63 -25.40
C SER A 33 7.56 -2.70 -24.89
N ALA A 34 7.35 -2.66 -23.57
CA ALA A 34 6.05 -2.57 -22.93
C ALA A 34 5.67 -1.12 -22.59
N SER A 35 4.39 -0.81 -22.77
CA SER A 35 3.71 0.37 -22.26
C SER A 35 2.95 -0.04 -21.02
N ILE A 36 3.32 0.53 -19.88
CA ILE A 36 2.73 0.18 -18.58
C ILE A 36 1.86 1.35 -18.13
N THR A 37 0.63 1.04 -17.75
CA THR A 37 -0.28 1.99 -17.13
C THR A 37 -0.64 1.48 -15.74
N PHE A 38 -0.34 2.28 -14.73
CA PHE A 38 -0.61 2.01 -13.33
C PHE A 38 -1.93 2.68 -12.93
N ILE A 39 -2.91 1.87 -12.54
CA ILE A 39 -4.26 2.28 -12.19
C ILE A 39 -4.45 2.07 -10.69
N THR A 40 -4.68 3.16 -9.96
CA THR A 40 -4.85 3.16 -8.50
C THR A 40 -5.74 4.32 -8.06
N HIS A 41 -6.04 4.43 -6.77
CA HIS A 41 -6.81 5.54 -6.22
C HIS A 41 -6.13 6.89 -6.48
N GLU A 42 -6.93 7.90 -6.79
CA GLU A 42 -6.51 9.30 -6.95
C GLU A 42 -5.76 9.83 -5.72
N ALA A 43 -6.07 9.30 -4.53
CA ALA A 43 -5.38 9.57 -3.28
C ALA A 43 -3.86 9.26 -3.31
N HIS A 44 -3.39 8.42 -4.25
CA HIS A 44 -1.97 8.06 -4.42
C HIS A 44 -1.31 8.78 -5.61
N ARG A 45 -1.86 9.93 -6.06
CA ARG A 45 -1.30 10.73 -7.16
C ARG A 45 0.16 11.15 -6.95
N ASP A 46 0.66 11.18 -5.70
CA ASP A 46 2.08 11.43 -5.41
C ASP A 46 3.03 10.46 -6.13
N LEU A 47 2.54 9.26 -6.48
CA LEU A 47 3.30 8.26 -7.23
C LEU A 47 3.48 8.60 -8.72
N GLU A 48 2.61 9.43 -9.31
CA GLU A 48 2.65 9.77 -10.74
C GLU A 48 4.03 10.30 -11.15
N THR A 49 4.57 11.25 -10.38
CA THR A 49 5.88 11.84 -10.67
C THR A 49 7.04 10.86 -10.55
N ARG A 50 6.90 9.81 -9.72
CA ARG A 50 7.91 8.77 -9.51
C ARG A 50 7.87 7.77 -10.66
N LEU A 51 6.67 7.30 -10.99
CA LEU A 51 6.37 6.36 -12.08
C LEU A 51 6.69 6.94 -13.46
N ALA A 52 6.46 8.24 -13.67
CA ALA A 52 6.79 8.91 -14.92
C ALA A 52 8.30 8.84 -15.26
N ARG A 53 9.19 8.70 -14.26
CA ARG A 53 10.65 8.60 -14.47
C ARG A 53 11.05 7.32 -15.22
N SER A 54 10.29 6.24 -15.07
CA SER A 54 10.48 4.99 -15.83
C SER A 54 9.58 4.90 -17.07
N GLY A 55 8.70 5.88 -17.28
CA GLY A 55 7.74 5.90 -18.38
C GLY A 55 6.46 5.12 -18.11
N VAL A 56 6.13 4.86 -16.85
CA VAL A 56 4.84 4.28 -16.43
C VAL A 56 3.79 5.39 -16.39
N ALA A 57 2.69 5.21 -17.13
CA ALA A 57 1.55 6.12 -17.09
C ALA A 57 0.74 5.91 -15.79
N PHE A 58 0.12 6.97 -15.27
CA PHE A 58 -0.72 6.92 -14.07
C PHE A 58 -2.17 7.21 -14.43
N VAL A 59 -3.10 6.42 -13.90
CA VAL A 59 -4.54 6.66 -13.97
C VAL A 59 -5.12 6.58 -12.55
N GLY A 60 -5.76 7.66 -12.12
CA GLY A 60 -6.42 7.76 -10.82
C GLY A 60 -7.89 7.38 -10.92
N VAL A 61 -8.36 6.52 -10.01
CA VAL A 61 -9.79 6.25 -9.78
C VAL A 61 -10.29 7.08 -8.58
N SER A 62 -11.52 7.57 -8.66
CA SER A 62 -12.11 8.50 -7.70
C SER A 62 -12.43 7.84 -6.35
N ALA A 63 -12.73 6.53 -6.37
CA ALA A 63 -13.09 5.79 -5.17
C ALA A 63 -11.96 5.85 -4.11
N PRO A 64 -12.30 6.04 -2.82
CA PRO A 64 -11.28 6.16 -1.78
C PRO A 64 -10.58 4.81 -1.50
N PRO A 65 -9.32 4.82 -1.03
CA PRO A 65 -8.58 3.62 -0.62
C PRO A 65 -9.28 2.73 0.42
N VAL A 66 -10.10 3.33 1.27
CA VAL A 66 -10.87 2.66 2.32
C VAL A 66 -12.33 3.06 2.13
N LEU A 67 -13.18 2.06 1.87
CA LEU A 67 -14.61 2.29 1.70
C LEU A 67 -15.33 2.42 3.06
N PRO A 68 -16.41 3.20 3.14
CA PRO A 68 -17.27 3.26 4.32
C PRO A 68 -17.82 1.87 4.73
N GLY A 69 -18.03 1.65 6.03
CA GLY A 69 -18.60 0.40 6.56
C GLY A 69 -17.66 -0.82 6.61
N ARG A 70 -16.38 -0.67 6.23
CA ARG A 70 -15.36 -1.73 6.28
C ARG A 70 -14.62 -1.85 7.63
N THR A 71 -15.02 -1.09 8.65
CA THR A 71 -14.48 -1.28 10.00
C THR A 71 -14.85 -2.69 10.48
N ALA A 72 -13.88 -3.42 11.02
CA ALA A 72 -14.01 -4.83 11.43
C ALA A 72 -15.00 -5.08 12.60
N ALA A 73 -15.86 -4.11 12.92
CA ALA A 73 -16.95 -4.26 13.87
C ALA A 73 -18.21 -4.91 13.25
N SER A 74 -18.22 -5.24 11.96
CA SER A 74 -19.34 -5.94 11.31
C SER A 74 -19.24 -7.48 11.33
N SER A 75 -18.27 -8.06 12.05
CA SER A 75 -18.32 -9.46 12.47
C SER A 75 -18.26 -9.58 13.99
N GLU A 76 -19.44 -9.82 14.60
CA GLU A 76 -19.67 -10.40 15.94
C GLU A 76 -19.50 -9.53 17.20
N ALA A 77 -19.85 -8.24 17.18
CA ALA A 77 -20.13 -7.52 18.44
C ALA A 77 -21.29 -6.52 18.31
N GLU A 78 -22.48 -6.94 18.76
CA GLU A 78 -23.55 -6.02 19.17
C GLU A 78 -23.07 -5.16 20.35
N ILE A 79 -22.54 -3.96 20.10
CA ILE A 79 -22.54 -2.89 21.12
C ILE A 79 -22.79 -1.55 20.41
N GLY A 80 -23.97 -0.98 20.66
CA GLY A 80 -24.37 0.31 20.13
C GLY A 80 -23.52 1.48 20.64
N HIS A 81 -23.23 2.43 19.77
CA HIS A 81 -23.85 3.76 19.79
C HIS A 81 -23.27 4.69 18.70
N SER A 82 -24.20 5.18 17.86
CA SER A 82 -24.25 6.48 17.18
C SER A 82 -23.12 6.94 16.23
N SER A 83 -23.37 6.75 14.94
CA SER A 83 -23.33 7.83 13.93
C SER A 83 -24.63 7.77 13.12
N GLY A 84 -25.23 8.91 12.78
CA GLY A 84 -26.60 9.03 12.27
C GLY A 84 -26.89 8.51 10.85
N ALA A 85 -26.10 7.58 10.32
CA ALA A 85 -26.41 6.83 9.10
C ALA A 85 -26.91 5.44 9.52
N SER A 86 -27.98 4.94 8.89
CA SER A 86 -28.40 3.55 9.12
C SER A 86 -27.38 2.60 8.48
N GLU A 87 -27.22 1.38 9.01
CA GLU A 87 -26.36 0.35 8.40
C GLU A 87 -26.74 0.08 6.93
N ASP A 88 -28.02 0.28 6.59
CA ASP A 88 -28.52 0.17 5.22
C ASP A 88 -28.01 1.32 4.32
N ASP A 89 -27.87 2.54 4.83
CA ASP A 89 -27.33 3.68 4.07
C ASP A 89 -25.85 3.48 3.76
N ASP A 90 -25.06 3.01 4.73
CA ASP A 90 -23.64 2.70 4.53
C ASP A 90 -23.44 1.56 3.53
N ARG A 91 -24.31 0.54 3.58
CA ARG A 91 -24.30 -0.56 2.59
C ARG A 91 -24.59 -0.04 1.19
N GLN A 92 -25.64 0.77 1.02
CA GLN A 92 -26.02 1.33 -0.28
C GLN A 92 -24.93 2.25 -0.84
N LEU A 93 -24.35 3.11 -0.01
CA LEU A 93 -23.23 3.97 -0.41
C LEU A 93 -22.03 3.14 -0.86
N ARG A 94 -21.68 2.09 -0.12
CA ARG A 94 -20.58 1.19 -0.48
C ARG A 94 -20.82 0.50 -1.82
N GLU A 95 -22.01 -0.04 -2.04
CA GLU A 95 -22.39 -0.69 -3.31
C GLU A 95 -22.32 0.30 -4.49
N ALA A 96 -22.77 1.54 -4.30
CA ALA A 96 -22.66 2.59 -5.31
C ALA A 96 -21.20 2.93 -5.65
N LEU A 97 -20.35 3.10 -4.63
CA LEU A 97 -18.92 3.37 -4.81
C LEU A 97 -18.18 2.19 -5.47
N GLU A 98 -18.52 0.96 -5.12
CA GLU A 98 -17.97 -0.24 -5.77
C GLU A 98 -18.37 -0.30 -7.26
N MET A 99 -19.60 0.07 -7.60
CA MET A 99 -20.05 0.13 -8.99
C MET A 99 -19.39 1.27 -9.78
N GLU A 100 -19.24 2.45 -9.19
CA GLU A 100 -18.50 3.56 -9.81
C GLU A 100 -17.04 3.19 -10.08
N LEU A 101 -16.36 2.60 -9.08
CA LEU A 101 -14.99 2.09 -9.23
C LEU A 101 -14.86 1.12 -10.41
N ARG A 102 -15.82 0.20 -10.57
CA ARG A 102 -15.81 -0.78 -11.66
C ARG A 102 -15.92 -0.13 -13.04
N GLU A 103 -16.78 0.87 -13.19
CA GLU A 103 -16.93 1.62 -14.44
C GLU A 103 -15.68 2.45 -14.78
N GLU A 104 -15.04 3.04 -13.77
CA GLU A 104 -13.75 3.72 -13.95
C GLU A 104 -12.65 2.74 -14.34
N CYS A 105 -12.61 1.54 -13.74
CA CYS A 105 -11.66 0.48 -14.12
C CYS A 105 -11.86 0.03 -15.57
N LEU A 106 -13.11 -0.15 -16.01
CA LEU A 106 -13.43 -0.50 -17.39
C LEU A 106 -12.97 0.61 -18.36
N THR A 107 -13.27 1.88 -18.05
CA THR A 107 -12.86 3.04 -18.85
C THR A 107 -11.33 3.14 -18.95
N ALA A 108 -10.63 2.91 -17.84
CA ALA A 108 -9.18 2.89 -17.81
C ALA A 108 -8.62 1.73 -18.66
N MET A 109 -9.21 0.55 -18.57
CA MET A 109 -8.83 -0.62 -19.36
C MET A 109 -9.04 -0.39 -20.88
N ASP A 110 -10.16 0.22 -21.28
CA ASP A 110 -10.44 0.61 -22.66
C ASP A 110 -9.38 1.57 -23.20
N SER A 111 -8.97 2.54 -22.39
CA SER A 111 -7.89 3.48 -22.74
C SER A 111 -6.54 2.77 -22.94
N VAL A 112 -6.24 1.76 -22.10
CA VAL A 112 -4.99 1.00 -22.19
C VAL A 112 -5.01 0.07 -23.39
N MET A 113 -6.00 -0.81 -23.51
CA MET A 113 -6.04 -1.84 -24.55
C MET A 113 -6.45 -1.28 -25.92
N GLY A 114 -7.23 -0.21 -25.96
CA GLY A 114 -7.79 0.38 -27.18
C GLY A 114 -8.80 -0.56 -27.85
N ALA A 115 -9.35 -0.13 -28.99
CA ALA A 115 -10.24 -0.96 -29.80
C ALA A 115 -9.46 -2.14 -30.41
N ALA A 116 -9.56 -3.31 -29.76
CA ALA A 116 -9.22 -4.65 -30.25
C ALA A 116 -7.97 -4.72 -31.15
N ASP A 117 -6.82 -4.30 -30.62
CA ASP A 117 -5.55 -4.62 -31.26
C ASP A 117 -4.97 -5.86 -30.56
N ASP A 118 -5.03 -7.01 -31.24
CA ASP A 118 -4.47 -8.32 -30.85
C ASP A 118 -2.92 -8.28 -30.79
N ALA A 119 -2.37 -7.28 -30.11
CA ALA A 119 -0.96 -7.20 -29.86
C ALA A 119 -0.58 -8.33 -28.91
N GLU A 120 0.04 -9.36 -29.48
CA GLU A 120 0.68 -10.45 -28.76
C GLU A 120 1.51 -9.89 -27.60
N GLY A 121 1.21 -10.36 -26.38
CA GLY A 121 1.88 -9.96 -25.16
C GLY A 121 1.09 -9.03 -24.22
N ASN A 122 -0.06 -8.46 -24.61
CA ASN A 122 -0.85 -7.65 -23.66
C ASN A 122 -1.17 -8.44 -22.38
N ALA A 123 -1.18 -7.77 -21.22
CA ALA A 123 -1.38 -8.44 -19.93
C ALA A 123 -2.04 -7.54 -18.88
N VAL A 124 -2.64 -8.15 -17.88
CA VAL A 124 -3.16 -7.48 -16.69
C VAL A 124 -2.39 -7.92 -15.45
N ILE A 125 -1.98 -6.98 -14.62
CA ILE A 125 -1.41 -7.24 -13.31
C ILE A 125 -2.35 -6.63 -12.28
N PHE A 126 -2.67 -7.35 -11.20
CA PHE A 126 -3.53 -6.80 -10.17
C PHE A 126 -3.19 -7.29 -8.76
N ASN A 127 -3.60 -6.56 -7.72
CA ASN A 127 -3.53 -7.03 -6.33
C ASN A 127 -4.90 -7.52 -5.81
N PHE A 128 -4.93 -8.12 -4.63
CA PHE A 128 -6.18 -8.70 -4.08
C PHE A 128 -7.29 -7.69 -3.74
N PHE A 129 -6.99 -6.39 -3.74
CA PHE A 129 -7.98 -5.33 -3.60
C PHE A 129 -8.54 -4.83 -4.93
N ALA A 130 -7.94 -5.23 -6.05
CA ALA A 130 -8.32 -4.84 -7.42
C ALA A 130 -8.75 -6.05 -8.26
N LEU A 131 -9.71 -6.82 -7.74
CA LEU A 131 -10.20 -8.05 -8.39
C LEU A 131 -10.93 -7.78 -9.72
N GLU A 132 -11.31 -6.54 -9.99
CA GLU A 132 -11.75 -6.05 -11.30
C GLU A 132 -10.76 -6.46 -12.39
N GLY A 133 -9.45 -6.47 -12.08
CA GLY A 133 -8.40 -6.89 -13.00
C GLY A 133 -8.58 -8.31 -13.55
N TRP A 134 -9.12 -9.25 -12.77
CA TRP A 134 -9.42 -10.60 -13.28
C TRP A 134 -10.54 -10.57 -14.31
N HIS A 135 -11.66 -9.91 -14.00
CA HIS A 135 -12.83 -9.87 -14.87
C HIS A 135 -12.54 -9.11 -16.17
N LEU A 136 -11.73 -8.06 -16.09
CA LEU A 136 -11.25 -7.33 -17.27
C LEU A 136 -10.24 -8.17 -18.07
N ALA A 137 -9.35 -8.92 -17.44
CA ALA A 137 -8.47 -9.83 -18.16
C ALA A 137 -9.26 -10.89 -18.96
N GLU A 138 -10.35 -11.40 -18.39
CA GLU A 138 -11.29 -12.30 -19.06
C GLU A 138 -11.99 -11.63 -20.25
N LEU A 139 -12.51 -10.40 -20.07
CA LEU A 139 -13.17 -9.63 -21.14
C LEU A 139 -12.26 -9.41 -22.35
N TYR A 140 -11.02 -8.96 -22.12
CA TYR A 140 -10.06 -8.67 -23.19
C TYR A 140 -9.24 -9.90 -23.63
N ARG A 141 -9.52 -11.08 -23.05
CA ARG A 141 -8.83 -12.35 -23.35
C ARG A 141 -7.30 -12.26 -23.23
N VAL A 142 -6.82 -11.56 -22.20
CA VAL A 142 -5.39 -11.37 -21.92
C VAL A 142 -4.96 -12.14 -20.67
N PRO A 143 -3.71 -12.64 -20.60
CA PRO A 143 -3.19 -13.27 -19.39
C PRO A 143 -3.13 -12.26 -18.24
N CYS A 144 -3.25 -12.77 -17.01
CA CYS A 144 -3.10 -11.96 -15.81
C CYS A 144 -2.11 -12.54 -14.79
N THR A 145 -1.58 -11.67 -13.93
CA THR A 145 -0.67 -12.00 -12.83
C THR A 145 -1.12 -11.26 -11.58
N VAL A 146 -1.09 -11.94 -10.43
CA VAL A 146 -1.50 -11.37 -9.16
C VAL A 146 -0.27 -10.99 -8.35
N LEU A 147 -0.24 -9.77 -7.84
CA LEU A 147 0.80 -9.27 -6.94
C LEU A 147 0.22 -9.06 -5.55
N ALA A 148 0.81 -9.71 -4.54
CA ALA A 148 0.37 -9.63 -3.16
C ALA A 148 1.56 -9.26 -2.25
N PRO A 149 1.76 -7.97 -1.94
CA PRO A 149 2.81 -7.55 -0.99
C PRO A 149 2.50 -7.89 0.47
N TYR A 150 1.39 -8.59 0.71
CA TYR A 150 0.87 -9.05 1.99
C TYR A 150 0.43 -10.52 1.87
N VAL A 151 0.29 -11.20 3.00
CA VAL A 151 -0.34 -12.54 3.05
C VAL A 151 -1.82 -12.39 2.68
N VAL A 152 -2.44 -13.41 2.06
CA VAL A 152 -3.87 -13.33 1.67
C VAL A 152 -4.69 -12.76 2.82
N PRO A 153 -5.34 -11.60 2.64
CA PRO A 153 -5.97 -10.90 3.76
C PRO A 153 -7.28 -11.57 4.19
N TYR A 154 -7.69 -12.63 3.50
CA TYR A 154 -8.92 -13.37 3.74
C TYR A 154 -8.73 -14.86 3.45
N SER A 155 -9.39 -15.72 4.22
CA SER A 155 -9.49 -17.15 3.92
C SER A 155 -10.88 -17.46 3.40
N ALA A 156 -11.00 -18.47 2.53
CA ALA A 156 -12.31 -18.95 2.10
C ALA A 156 -13.13 -19.35 3.35
N PRO A 157 -14.39 -18.88 3.48
CA PRO A 157 -15.25 -19.31 4.58
C PRO A 157 -15.34 -20.84 4.63
N SER A 158 -15.40 -21.42 5.84
CA SER A 158 -15.52 -22.89 5.99
C SER A 158 -16.76 -23.48 5.28
N SER A 159 -17.79 -22.66 5.07
CA SER A 159 -19.01 -23.03 4.35
C SER A 159 -18.91 -22.89 2.81
N PHE A 160 -17.87 -22.22 2.30
CA PHE A 160 -17.75 -21.85 0.89
C PHE A 160 -17.80 -23.07 -0.03
N GLU A 161 -16.96 -24.08 0.20
CA GLU A 161 -16.89 -25.27 -0.65
C GLU A 161 -18.24 -25.99 -0.74
N ARG A 162 -18.92 -26.16 0.40
CA ARG A 162 -20.23 -26.83 0.45
C ARG A 162 -21.26 -26.06 -0.37
N ARG A 163 -21.30 -24.74 -0.24
CA ARG A 163 -22.22 -23.86 -0.98
C ARG A 163 -21.89 -23.86 -2.48
N PHE A 164 -20.62 -23.73 -2.82
CA PHE A 164 -20.13 -23.73 -4.20
C PHE A 164 -20.47 -25.03 -4.93
N ARG A 165 -20.22 -26.18 -4.28
CA ARG A 165 -20.53 -27.51 -4.83
C ARG A 165 -22.04 -27.70 -5.06
N ALA A 166 -22.88 -27.15 -4.19
CA ALA A 166 -24.33 -27.23 -4.33
C ALA A 166 -24.84 -26.33 -5.47
N ALA A 167 -24.30 -25.12 -5.61
CA ALA A 167 -24.70 -24.16 -6.63
C ALA A 167 -24.16 -24.50 -8.03
N HIS A 168 -22.90 -24.95 -8.13
CA HIS A 168 -22.21 -25.19 -9.40
C HIS A 168 -21.54 -26.58 -9.45
N PRO A 169 -22.29 -27.69 -9.42
CA PRO A 169 -21.73 -29.04 -9.28
C PRO A 169 -20.83 -29.46 -10.44
N LEU A 170 -21.16 -29.06 -11.68
CA LEU A 170 -20.35 -29.38 -12.86
C LEU A 170 -19.05 -28.58 -12.90
N LEU A 171 -19.11 -27.29 -12.54
CA LEU A 171 -17.93 -26.43 -12.45
C LEU A 171 -16.98 -26.90 -11.37
N TYR A 172 -17.52 -27.26 -10.20
CA TYR A 172 -16.75 -27.85 -9.11
C TYR A 172 -16.01 -29.11 -9.56
N ARG A 173 -16.68 -30.01 -10.30
CA ARG A 173 -16.03 -31.21 -10.87
C ARG A 173 -14.88 -30.83 -11.82
N ARG A 174 -15.12 -29.91 -12.76
CA ARG A 174 -14.08 -29.48 -13.72
C ARG A 174 -12.87 -28.83 -13.04
N LEU A 175 -13.08 -28.09 -11.95
CA LEU A 175 -12.01 -27.50 -11.13
C LEU A 175 -11.20 -28.55 -10.37
N GLN A 176 -11.83 -29.65 -9.94
CA GLN A 176 -11.13 -30.78 -9.32
C GLN A 176 -10.30 -31.57 -10.33
N GLU A 177 -10.80 -31.69 -11.56
CA GLU A 177 -10.18 -32.42 -12.67
C GLU A 177 -9.16 -31.58 -13.46
N ALA A 178 -8.89 -30.34 -13.03
CA ALA A 178 -8.00 -29.41 -13.73
C ALA A 178 -6.59 -29.98 -13.93
N ALA A 179 -6.05 -29.82 -15.14
CA ALA A 179 -4.71 -30.26 -15.47
C ALA A 179 -3.65 -29.37 -14.77
N PRO A 180 -2.41 -29.84 -14.58
CA PRO A 180 -1.35 -29.00 -14.03
C PRO A 180 -1.16 -27.71 -14.85
N GLY A 181 -1.20 -26.55 -14.18
CA GLY A 181 -1.10 -25.23 -14.81
C GLY A 181 -2.43 -24.61 -15.20
N GLU A 182 -3.53 -25.37 -15.22
CA GLU A 182 -4.88 -24.84 -15.36
C GLU A 182 -5.41 -24.27 -14.04
N VAL A 183 -6.39 -23.36 -14.11
CA VAL A 183 -7.14 -22.95 -12.92
C VAL A 183 -7.83 -24.19 -12.33
N GLY A 184 -7.46 -24.56 -11.10
CA GLY A 184 -8.04 -25.68 -10.38
C GLY A 184 -8.64 -25.27 -9.03
N TRP A 185 -9.20 -26.25 -8.32
CA TRP A 185 -9.82 -26.02 -7.00
C TRP A 185 -8.84 -25.49 -5.95
N LYS A 186 -7.54 -25.82 -6.08
CA LYS A 186 -6.51 -25.33 -5.16
C LYS A 186 -6.32 -23.82 -5.28
N GLU A 187 -6.30 -23.28 -6.50
CA GLU A 187 -6.28 -21.83 -6.74
C GLU A 187 -7.55 -21.16 -6.21
N VAL A 188 -8.71 -21.79 -6.42
CA VAL A 188 -9.99 -21.29 -5.91
C VAL A 188 -9.97 -21.13 -4.40
N MET A 189 -9.60 -22.18 -3.67
CA MET A 189 -9.54 -22.13 -2.22
C MET A 189 -8.43 -21.24 -1.68
N HIS A 190 -7.32 -21.11 -2.40
CA HIS A 190 -6.20 -20.29 -1.96
C HIS A 190 -6.51 -18.79 -2.05
N TRP A 191 -7.07 -18.32 -3.18
CA TRP A 191 -7.30 -16.89 -3.37
C TRP A 191 -8.48 -16.52 -4.26
N MET A 192 -8.92 -17.37 -5.19
CA MET A 192 -9.93 -16.96 -6.19
C MET A 192 -11.37 -16.99 -5.67
N TRP A 193 -11.65 -17.58 -4.50
CA TRP A 193 -13.01 -17.71 -3.95
C TRP A 193 -13.83 -16.39 -3.95
N PRO A 194 -13.29 -15.18 -3.73
CA PRO A 194 -14.09 -13.95 -3.77
C PRO A 194 -14.61 -13.61 -5.18
N LEU A 195 -14.01 -14.16 -6.25
CA LEU A 195 -14.49 -14.00 -7.62
C LEU A 195 -15.81 -14.75 -7.87
N PHE A 196 -16.10 -15.75 -7.05
CA PHE A 196 -17.31 -16.59 -7.15
C PHE A 196 -18.42 -16.15 -6.17
N THR A 197 -18.44 -14.86 -5.84
CA THR A 197 -19.48 -14.26 -4.99
C THR A 197 -20.45 -13.46 -5.85
N ASP A 198 -21.72 -13.40 -5.42
CA ASP A 198 -22.80 -12.79 -6.21
C ASP A 198 -22.60 -11.29 -6.49
N ARG A 199 -21.71 -10.61 -5.74
CA ARG A 199 -21.42 -9.17 -5.89
C ARG A 199 -20.89 -8.78 -7.27
N TRP A 200 -20.41 -9.73 -8.06
CA TRP A 200 -19.89 -9.49 -9.41
C TRP A 200 -20.92 -9.74 -10.51
N ALA A 201 -21.99 -10.49 -10.21
CA ALA A 201 -22.89 -11.04 -11.22
C ALA A 201 -23.55 -9.95 -12.08
N GLU A 202 -24.07 -8.90 -11.43
CA GLU A 202 -24.73 -7.79 -12.12
C GLU A 202 -23.80 -7.07 -13.11
N TRP A 203 -22.60 -6.71 -12.64
CA TRP A 203 -21.60 -6.04 -13.48
C TRP A 203 -21.13 -6.95 -14.63
N ARG A 204 -20.87 -8.23 -14.36
CA ARG A 204 -20.44 -9.19 -15.38
C ARG A 204 -21.48 -9.38 -16.48
N LEU A 205 -22.76 -9.58 -16.12
CA LEU A 205 -23.84 -9.81 -17.07
C LEU A 205 -24.19 -8.55 -17.88
N HIS A 206 -24.41 -7.43 -17.19
CA HIS A 206 -25.01 -6.24 -17.81
C HIS A 206 -24.01 -5.26 -18.39
N ARG A 207 -22.77 -5.24 -17.87
CA ARG A 207 -21.72 -4.30 -18.31
C ARG A 207 -20.62 -4.97 -19.12
N LEU A 208 -20.15 -6.15 -18.70
CA LEU A 208 -19.08 -6.86 -19.42
C LEU A 208 -19.59 -7.87 -20.44
N HIS A 209 -20.89 -8.22 -20.39
CA HIS A 209 -21.50 -9.28 -21.21
C HIS A 209 -20.78 -10.65 -21.06
N LEU A 210 -20.29 -10.93 -19.85
CA LEU A 210 -19.72 -12.21 -19.43
C LEU A 210 -20.75 -13.01 -18.62
N SER A 211 -20.50 -14.31 -18.41
CA SER A 211 -21.33 -15.12 -17.51
C SER A 211 -21.26 -14.58 -16.08
N ALA A 212 -22.37 -14.66 -15.33
CA ALA A 212 -22.45 -14.21 -13.94
C ALA A 212 -21.38 -14.88 -13.07
N CYS A 213 -21.18 -16.19 -13.27
CA CYS A 213 -20.14 -16.97 -12.62
C CYS A 213 -18.88 -16.99 -13.52
N PRO A 214 -17.66 -16.79 -12.99
CA PRO A 214 -16.45 -17.01 -13.76
C PRO A 214 -16.32 -18.46 -14.24
N LEU A 215 -15.67 -18.65 -15.39
CA LEU A 215 -15.37 -19.97 -15.99
C LEU A 215 -16.59 -20.76 -16.50
N THR A 216 -17.75 -20.11 -16.61
CA THR A 216 -18.96 -20.66 -17.21
C THR A 216 -19.32 -19.94 -18.51
N ASP A 217 -19.98 -20.68 -19.39
CA ASP A 217 -20.50 -20.16 -20.65
C ASP A 217 -21.74 -19.27 -20.40
N PRO A 218 -21.81 -18.06 -20.99
CA PRO A 218 -22.87 -17.09 -20.71
C PRO A 218 -24.26 -17.50 -21.22
N VAL A 219 -24.35 -18.52 -22.09
CA VAL A 219 -25.63 -18.99 -22.66
C VAL A 219 -26.15 -20.21 -21.91
N THR A 220 -25.25 -21.12 -21.54
CA THR A 220 -25.60 -22.43 -20.98
C THR A 220 -25.37 -22.55 -19.49
N ASP A 221 -24.63 -21.62 -18.86
CA ASP A 221 -24.13 -21.68 -17.49
C ASP A 221 -23.31 -22.95 -17.18
N LEU A 222 -22.89 -23.66 -18.22
CA LEU A 222 -22.02 -24.83 -18.12
C LEU A 222 -20.55 -24.41 -18.07
N PRO A 223 -19.67 -25.20 -17.46
CA PRO A 223 -18.24 -24.92 -17.46
C PRO A 223 -17.69 -24.81 -18.89
N LEU A 224 -16.75 -23.88 -19.10
CA LEU A 224 -16.06 -23.77 -20.39
C LEU A 224 -15.35 -25.08 -20.72
N VAL A 225 -15.58 -25.62 -21.91
CA VAL A 225 -15.02 -26.93 -22.33
C VAL A 225 -13.74 -26.77 -23.15
N TYR A 226 -13.64 -25.74 -24.00
CA TYR A 226 -12.56 -25.59 -24.98
C TYR A 226 -11.57 -24.46 -24.67
N GLU A 227 -11.95 -23.48 -23.85
CA GLU A 227 -11.14 -22.29 -23.52
C GLU A 227 -10.85 -22.24 -22.00
N TRP A 228 -10.39 -23.34 -21.40
CA TRP A 228 -10.09 -23.35 -19.97
C TRP A 228 -8.81 -22.54 -19.68
N PRO A 229 -8.84 -21.54 -18.77
CA PRO A 229 -7.71 -20.64 -18.58
C PRO A 229 -6.57 -21.29 -17.79
N GLN A 230 -5.36 -20.83 -18.08
CA GLN A 230 -4.19 -21.09 -17.24
C GLN A 230 -4.33 -20.39 -15.89
N ALA A 231 -3.84 -21.01 -14.83
CA ALA A 231 -3.80 -20.42 -13.50
C ALA A 231 -2.92 -19.16 -13.52
N PRO A 232 -3.42 -17.99 -13.07
CA PRO A 232 -2.58 -16.82 -12.90
C PRO A 232 -1.46 -17.10 -11.92
N HIS A 233 -0.30 -16.59 -12.25
CA HIS A 233 0.78 -16.59 -11.28
C HIS A 233 0.47 -15.61 -10.15
N LEU A 234 0.54 -16.09 -8.92
CA LEU A 234 0.43 -15.27 -7.72
C LEU A 234 1.82 -15.07 -7.13
N LEU A 235 2.29 -13.83 -7.12
CA LEU A 235 3.59 -13.43 -6.60
C LEU A 235 3.42 -12.77 -5.24
N TYR A 236 3.96 -13.40 -4.21
CA TYR A 236 4.00 -12.86 -2.87
C TYR A 236 5.23 -11.99 -2.66
N GLY A 237 5.01 -10.76 -2.20
CA GLY A 237 6.02 -9.78 -1.84
C GLY A 237 6.44 -9.87 -0.37
N PHE A 238 6.61 -11.08 0.15
CA PHE A 238 7.21 -11.34 1.47
C PHE A 238 8.32 -12.36 1.38
N SER A 239 9.17 -12.43 2.41
CA SER A 239 10.28 -13.38 2.47
C SER A 239 9.84 -14.77 2.95
N SER A 240 10.37 -15.83 2.32
CA SER A 240 10.23 -17.22 2.77
C SER A 240 11.02 -17.53 4.05
N GLN A 241 11.96 -16.66 4.44
CA GLN A 241 12.61 -16.71 5.77
C GLN A 241 11.66 -16.25 6.88
N VAL A 242 10.65 -15.44 6.52
CA VAL A 242 9.71 -14.83 7.46
C VAL A 242 8.39 -15.56 7.45
N VAL A 243 7.82 -15.88 6.29
CA VAL A 243 6.54 -16.57 6.16
C VAL A 243 6.76 -18.01 5.71
N GLU A 244 6.19 -18.94 6.45
CA GLU A 244 6.22 -20.35 6.05
C GLU A 244 5.43 -20.56 4.76
N CYS A 245 6.00 -21.37 3.86
CA CYS A 245 5.45 -21.66 2.54
C CYS A 245 5.09 -23.15 2.47
N PRO A 246 3.83 -23.52 2.78
CA PRO A 246 3.43 -24.92 2.80
C PRO A 246 3.51 -25.59 1.43
N ALA A 247 3.92 -26.87 1.41
CA ALA A 247 4.02 -27.66 0.18
C ALA A 247 2.69 -27.90 -0.53
N TYR A 248 1.55 -27.66 0.14
CA TYR A 248 0.22 -27.80 -0.47
C TYR A 248 -0.20 -26.59 -1.30
N TRP A 249 0.57 -25.50 -1.30
CA TRP A 249 0.28 -24.35 -2.14
C TRP A 249 0.30 -24.71 -3.63
N PRO A 250 -0.62 -24.14 -4.42
CA PRO A 250 -0.60 -24.32 -5.87
C PRO A 250 0.75 -23.97 -6.50
N SER A 251 1.15 -24.68 -7.55
CA SER A 251 2.41 -24.44 -8.28
C SER A 251 2.44 -23.10 -9.04
N SER A 252 1.28 -22.46 -9.20
CA SER A 252 1.12 -21.11 -9.74
C SER A 252 1.60 -20.02 -8.76
N ILE A 253 1.93 -20.37 -7.52
CA ILE A 253 2.34 -19.43 -6.48
C ILE A 253 3.86 -19.33 -6.39
N SER A 254 4.37 -18.11 -6.23
CA SER A 254 5.79 -17.86 -5.98
C SER A 254 5.98 -16.83 -4.87
N VAL A 255 6.92 -17.10 -3.98
CA VAL A 255 7.32 -16.18 -2.91
C VAL A 255 8.61 -15.51 -3.33
N CYS A 256 8.54 -14.19 -3.52
CA CYS A 256 9.61 -13.46 -4.19
C CYS A 256 10.60 -12.83 -3.21
N GLY A 257 10.19 -12.57 -1.97
CA GLY A 257 10.89 -11.63 -1.08
C GLY A 257 10.18 -10.27 -1.04
N PHE A 258 10.54 -9.43 -0.07
CA PHE A 258 9.92 -8.12 0.08
C PHE A 258 10.24 -7.17 -1.08
N TRP A 259 9.28 -6.33 -1.46
CA TRP A 259 9.43 -5.30 -2.49
C TRP A 259 9.62 -3.93 -1.85
N PHE A 260 10.88 -3.59 -1.56
CA PHE A 260 11.22 -2.34 -0.91
C PHE A 260 11.25 -1.16 -1.89
N THR A 261 10.78 0.00 -1.43
CA THR A 261 10.89 1.25 -2.21
C THR A 261 12.36 1.67 -2.35
N PRO A 262 12.84 1.91 -3.59
CA PRO A 262 14.19 2.41 -3.80
C PRO A 262 14.38 3.79 -3.16
N LEU A 263 15.49 4.00 -2.44
CA LEU A 263 15.78 5.32 -1.83
C LEU A 263 15.83 6.46 -2.87
N GLU A 264 16.17 6.17 -4.11
CA GLU A 264 16.18 7.13 -5.23
C GLU A 264 14.82 7.78 -5.50
N TRP A 265 13.72 7.13 -5.12
CA TRP A 265 12.39 7.70 -5.25
C TRP A 265 12.16 8.88 -4.29
N ASP A 266 12.90 8.92 -3.19
CA ASP A 266 12.80 9.94 -2.15
C ASP A 266 13.93 10.99 -2.22
N VAL A 267 14.81 10.90 -3.22
CA VAL A 267 15.85 11.91 -3.51
C VAL A 267 15.30 12.92 -4.53
N ALA A 268 15.42 14.22 -4.23
CA ALA A 268 15.03 15.30 -5.14
C ALA A 268 15.86 15.27 -6.46
N PRO A 269 15.24 15.54 -7.63
CA PRO A 269 15.95 15.56 -8.92
C PRO A 269 17.00 16.69 -8.98
N GLU A 270 17.97 16.56 -9.89
CA GLU A 270 18.98 17.59 -10.16
C GLU A 270 18.33 18.89 -10.66
N VAL A 271 18.37 19.95 -9.85
CA VAL A 271 18.29 21.31 -10.39
C VAL A 271 19.73 21.73 -10.69
N ASN A 272 20.11 21.69 -11.96
CA ASN A 272 21.41 22.21 -12.40
C ASN A 272 21.43 23.73 -12.19
N PRO A 273 22.25 24.29 -11.28
CA PRO A 273 22.22 25.73 -10.97
C PRO A 273 22.77 26.63 -12.08
N GLY A 274 23.19 26.06 -13.22
CA GLY A 274 23.90 26.75 -14.30
C GLY A 274 23.06 27.13 -15.53
N LEU A 275 21.78 26.75 -15.61
CA LEU A 275 20.93 27.14 -16.74
C LEU A 275 20.10 28.38 -16.37
N SER A 276 20.64 29.55 -16.67
CA SER A 276 19.87 30.80 -16.65
C SER A 276 18.68 30.67 -17.60
N VAL A 277 17.47 30.76 -17.06
CA VAL A 277 16.23 30.94 -17.84
C VAL A 277 16.37 32.25 -18.61
N VAL A 278 16.68 32.16 -19.91
CA VAL A 278 16.58 33.32 -20.80
C VAL A 278 15.09 33.59 -21.01
N GLN A 279 14.54 34.53 -20.24
CA GLN A 279 13.21 35.07 -20.50
C GLN A 279 13.20 35.72 -21.89
N ALA A 280 12.56 35.07 -22.87
CA ALA A 280 12.28 35.69 -24.14
C ALA A 280 11.24 36.81 -23.93
N LYS A 281 11.63 38.07 -24.19
CA LYS A 281 10.71 39.22 -24.17
C LYS A 281 9.62 39.02 -25.26
N PRO A 282 8.35 39.28 -24.95
CA PRO A 282 7.27 39.15 -25.93
C PRO A 282 7.37 40.26 -26.98
N LYS A 283 7.44 39.89 -28.26
CA LYS A 283 7.27 40.84 -29.38
C LYS A 283 5.78 41.11 -29.57
N SER A 284 5.39 42.38 -29.54
CA SER A 284 4.02 42.81 -29.83
C SER A 284 3.74 42.74 -31.33
N LEU A 285 2.74 41.95 -31.73
CA LEU A 285 2.13 42.06 -33.06
C LEU A 285 0.85 42.91 -32.96
N LYS A 286 0.84 44.01 -33.71
CA LYS A 286 -0.36 44.82 -33.99
C LYS A 286 -1.27 44.03 -34.95
N GLY A 287 -2.50 43.76 -34.56
CA GLY A 287 -3.56 43.36 -35.51
C GLY A 287 -4.38 44.59 -35.96
N PRO A 288 -4.97 44.58 -37.17
CA PRO A 288 -6.14 45.40 -37.48
C PRO A 288 -7.44 44.62 -37.19
N ALA A 289 -8.51 45.40 -37.10
CA ALA A 289 -9.70 45.09 -36.32
C ALA A 289 -10.84 44.37 -37.06
N SER A 290 -11.72 43.83 -36.20
CA SER A 290 -13.18 43.71 -36.33
C SER A 290 -13.73 42.42 -36.96
N PHE A 291 -14.35 41.56 -36.15
CA PHE A 291 -15.81 41.49 -35.98
C PHE A 291 -16.19 40.49 -34.86
N ARG A 292 -17.34 40.75 -34.24
CA ARG A 292 -17.83 40.24 -32.94
C ARG A 292 -18.37 38.79 -33.01
N GLY A 293 -18.15 38.03 -31.93
CA GLY A 293 -19.22 37.25 -31.28
C GLY A 293 -19.21 35.72 -31.37
N ALA A 294 -18.41 35.05 -30.51
CA ALA A 294 -18.69 33.72 -29.90
C ALA A 294 -17.60 33.41 -28.83
N PRO A 295 -17.88 32.77 -27.69
CA PRO A 295 -16.84 32.18 -26.86
C PRO A 295 -16.74 30.67 -27.14
N LEU A 296 -15.68 30.27 -27.85
CA LEU A 296 -15.16 28.91 -27.89
C LEU A 296 -13.63 28.97 -27.73
N ASP A 297 -13.18 28.31 -26.67
CA ASP A 297 -11.95 27.54 -26.52
C ASP A 297 -10.55 28.15 -26.59
N LEU A 298 -9.66 27.37 -25.95
CA LEU A 298 -8.25 27.17 -26.24
C LEU A 298 -7.26 28.18 -25.63
N VAL A 299 -6.66 27.78 -24.49
CA VAL A 299 -5.26 28.10 -24.22
C VAL A 299 -4.48 26.81 -24.03
N VAL A 300 -3.81 26.47 -25.12
CA VAL A 300 -2.68 25.56 -25.25
C VAL A 300 -1.62 25.88 -24.19
N ARG A 301 -1.35 24.95 -23.27
CA ARG A 301 -0.11 24.96 -22.48
C ARG A 301 0.96 24.22 -23.27
N GLN A 302 1.87 24.99 -23.87
CA GLN A 302 3.06 24.50 -24.56
C GLN A 302 3.98 23.77 -23.57
N SER A 303 4.23 22.49 -23.86
CA SER A 303 5.30 21.68 -23.29
C SER A 303 6.65 22.24 -23.74
N CYS A 304 7.53 22.52 -22.78
CA CYS A 304 8.92 22.84 -23.06
C CYS A 304 9.68 21.51 -23.14
N LEU A 305 10.07 21.10 -24.35
CA LEU A 305 10.98 19.97 -24.60
C LEU A 305 12.39 20.39 -24.17
N VAL A 306 12.84 19.91 -23.02
CA VAL A 306 14.26 19.96 -22.64
C VAL A 306 14.92 18.72 -23.22
N THR A 307 15.86 18.92 -24.15
CA THR A 307 16.74 17.86 -24.66
C THR A 307 18.04 17.90 -23.84
N GLU A 308 18.24 16.91 -22.97
CA GLU A 308 19.49 16.78 -22.21
C GLU A 308 20.50 15.91 -22.98
N THR A 309 21.62 16.51 -23.34
CA THR A 309 22.82 15.81 -23.82
C THR A 309 23.61 15.27 -22.63
N LEU A 310 23.69 13.94 -22.49
CA LEU A 310 24.46 13.23 -21.46
C LEU A 310 25.97 13.48 -21.65
N GLN A 311 26.59 14.26 -20.76
CA GLN A 311 28.03 14.22 -20.53
C GLN A 311 28.34 13.39 -19.28
N HIS A 312 29.19 12.37 -19.45
CA HIS A 312 29.62 11.46 -18.40
C HIS A 312 30.51 12.17 -17.37
N GLY A 313 30.01 12.32 -16.14
CA GLY A 313 30.77 12.82 -14.99
C GLY A 313 30.49 11.97 -13.74
N SER A 314 31.57 11.43 -13.16
CA SER A 314 31.70 10.74 -11.86
C SER A 314 30.49 10.80 -10.90
N THR A 315 29.81 9.67 -10.71
CA THR A 315 28.64 9.49 -9.81
C THR A 315 29.04 9.46 -8.33
N LYS A 316 29.00 10.60 -7.63
CA LYS A 316 28.83 10.59 -6.17
C LYS A 316 27.41 10.05 -5.86
N LYS A 317 27.30 8.90 -5.20
CA LYS A 317 26.00 8.36 -4.73
C LYS A 317 25.29 9.43 -3.88
N ARG A 318 24.14 9.94 -4.33
CA ARG A 318 23.31 10.87 -3.55
C ARG A 318 22.72 10.12 -2.35
N SER A 319 22.85 10.69 -1.16
CA SER A 319 22.15 10.23 0.05
C SER A 319 20.82 10.97 0.20
N TYR A 320 19.80 10.27 0.71
CA TYR A 320 18.55 10.90 1.15
C TYR A 320 18.84 12.01 2.17
N LYS A 321 18.11 13.14 2.07
CA LYS A 321 18.20 14.25 3.02
C LYS A 321 16.91 14.32 3.83
N PRO A 322 16.94 14.08 5.15
CA PRO A 322 15.74 14.18 5.98
C PRO A 322 15.27 15.64 6.12
N PRO A 323 14.01 15.86 6.51
CA PRO A 323 13.54 17.16 6.98
C PRO A 323 14.48 17.72 8.06
N VAL A 324 14.76 19.04 7.98
CA VAL A 324 15.78 19.69 8.84
C VAL A 324 15.48 19.49 10.33
N LYS A 325 14.24 19.70 10.76
CA LYS A 325 13.84 19.54 12.17
C LYS A 325 13.93 18.07 12.64
N LEU A 326 13.66 17.10 11.76
CA LEU A 326 13.88 15.68 12.08
C LEU A 326 15.37 15.38 12.26
N GLY A 327 16.23 15.92 11.37
CA GLY A 327 17.67 15.79 11.51
C GLY A 327 18.19 16.37 12.84
N HIS A 328 17.71 17.55 13.24
CA HIS A 328 18.03 18.15 14.54
C HIS A 328 17.56 17.27 15.70
N PHE A 329 16.30 16.84 15.70
CA PHE A 329 15.76 15.96 16.74
C PHE A 329 16.59 14.68 16.91
N LEU A 330 16.96 14.04 15.80
CA LEU A 330 17.81 12.85 15.83
C LEU A 330 19.20 13.17 16.40
N SER A 331 19.80 14.30 16.05
CA SER A 331 21.11 14.70 16.58
C SER A 331 21.10 14.96 18.09
N GLU A 332 20.04 15.60 18.61
CA GLU A 332 19.85 15.83 20.05
C GLU A 332 19.65 14.52 20.82
N HIS A 333 19.04 13.53 20.17
CA HIS A 333 18.83 12.18 20.71
C HIS A 333 19.88 11.18 20.20
N LYS A 334 21.13 11.66 20.07
CA LYS A 334 22.37 10.89 19.86
C LYS A 334 22.42 10.05 18.57
N PHE A 335 22.09 10.64 17.43
CA PHE A 335 22.24 10.03 16.09
C PHE A 335 23.65 9.50 15.77
N ASP A 336 24.72 10.16 16.26
CA ASP A 336 26.10 9.91 15.78
C ASP A 336 27.09 9.43 16.86
N GLU A 337 26.74 9.53 18.17
CA GLU A 337 27.72 9.33 19.26
C GLU A 337 27.34 8.28 20.32
N SER A 338 26.12 7.70 20.33
CA SER A 338 25.80 6.67 21.33
C SER A 338 26.27 5.28 20.89
N GLU A 339 27.14 4.66 21.70
CA GLU A 339 27.38 3.21 21.61
C GLU A 339 26.13 2.40 21.97
N ASN A 340 25.23 2.99 22.79
CA ASN A 340 23.99 2.36 23.20
C ASN A 340 22.84 2.66 22.22
N LYS A 341 22.42 1.64 21.45
CA LYS A 341 21.24 1.72 20.57
C LYS A 341 19.94 2.03 21.31
N ASP A 342 19.87 1.77 22.62
CA ASP A 342 18.63 1.97 23.39
C ASP A 342 18.34 3.46 23.66
N ASP A 343 19.35 4.34 23.52
CA ASP A 343 19.21 5.80 23.61
C ASP A 343 18.49 6.41 22.38
N ARG A 344 18.36 5.63 21.30
CA ARG A 344 17.71 6.07 20.05
C ARG A 344 16.19 6.18 20.21
N PRO A 345 15.53 7.09 19.49
CA PRO A 345 14.09 7.27 19.58
C PRO A 345 13.32 6.02 19.17
N ILE A 346 12.11 5.88 19.73
CA ILE A 346 11.11 4.89 19.35
C ILE A 346 10.33 5.41 18.13
N PHE A 347 10.16 4.58 17.11
CA PHE A 347 9.28 4.93 15.98
C PHE A 347 7.83 4.55 16.28
N LEU A 348 6.88 5.43 16.00
CA LEU A 348 5.44 5.21 16.15
C LEU A 348 4.75 5.25 14.78
N GLY A 349 4.39 4.07 14.26
CA GLY A 349 3.86 3.85 12.90
C GLY A 349 2.36 3.54 12.87
N PHE A 350 1.52 4.55 13.14
CA PHE A 350 0.05 4.44 13.12
C PHE A 350 -0.61 5.27 12.00
N SER A 351 0.17 5.68 11.02
CA SER A 351 -0.20 6.62 9.96
C SER A 351 -1.44 6.21 9.16
N SER A 352 -1.60 4.93 8.80
CA SER A 352 -2.81 4.45 8.12
C SER A 352 -3.97 4.20 9.08
N THR A 353 -3.71 3.93 10.37
CA THR A 353 -4.72 3.59 11.38
C THR A 353 -5.77 4.68 11.55
N GLY A 354 -5.34 5.95 11.56
CA GLY A 354 -6.26 7.09 11.62
C GLY A 354 -7.13 7.19 10.38
N ASN A 355 -6.55 7.11 9.19
CA ASN A 355 -7.28 7.21 7.92
C ASN A 355 -8.18 5.99 7.64
N MET A 356 -7.94 4.86 8.32
CA MET A 356 -8.83 3.69 8.33
C MET A 356 -9.98 3.79 9.35
N GLY A 357 -10.01 4.85 10.17
CA GLY A 357 -11.06 5.07 11.16
C GLY A 357 -10.86 4.31 12.48
N PHE A 358 -9.69 3.71 12.71
CA PHE A 358 -9.42 2.95 13.93
C PHE A 358 -8.87 3.80 15.08
N LEU A 359 -8.40 5.01 14.80
CA LEU A 359 -7.86 5.91 15.82
C LEU A 359 -8.97 6.78 16.43
N GLU A 360 -9.88 6.16 17.19
CA GLU A 360 -11.08 6.81 17.73
C GLU A 360 -10.78 7.89 18.79
N ARG A 361 -9.70 7.72 19.57
CA ARG A 361 -9.37 8.57 20.72
C ARG A 361 -7.90 9.00 20.70
N PRO A 362 -7.48 9.85 19.75
CA PRO A 362 -6.10 10.31 19.62
C PRO A 362 -5.56 10.98 20.89
N GLY A 363 -6.36 11.81 21.57
CA GLY A 363 -5.95 12.46 22.82
C GLY A 363 -5.63 11.45 23.95
N SER A 364 -6.37 10.35 24.06
CA SER A 364 -6.06 9.26 25.02
C SER A 364 -4.72 8.60 24.69
N MET A 365 -4.47 8.31 23.40
CA MET A 365 -3.20 7.75 22.95
C MET A 365 -2.03 8.66 23.31
N LEU A 366 -2.13 9.97 23.04
CA LEU A 366 -1.04 10.90 23.33
C LEU A 366 -0.75 11.03 24.83
N LYS A 367 -1.77 10.94 25.70
CA LYS A 367 -1.60 10.92 27.16
C LYS A 367 -0.86 9.65 27.64
N VAL A 368 -1.24 8.49 27.11
CA VAL A 368 -0.55 7.22 27.41
C VAL A 368 0.90 7.28 26.93
N LEU A 369 1.12 7.75 25.70
CA LEU A 369 2.46 7.91 25.12
C LEU A 369 3.32 8.83 25.98
N LYS A 370 2.80 9.98 26.45
CA LYS A 370 3.53 10.87 27.36
C LYS A 370 4.04 10.12 28.60
N ALA A 371 3.13 9.45 29.32
CA ALA A 371 3.47 8.73 30.54
C ALA A 371 4.44 7.56 30.29
N VAL A 372 4.31 6.85 29.16
CA VAL A 372 5.23 5.78 28.76
C VAL A 372 6.62 6.33 28.47
N LEU A 373 6.75 7.42 27.72
CA LEU A 373 8.03 8.05 27.39
C LEU A 373 8.74 8.60 28.64
N GLU A 374 7.98 9.11 29.61
CA GLU A 374 8.50 9.50 30.93
C GLU A 374 8.97 8.27 31.74
N ALA A 375 8.15 7.22 31.83
CA ALA A 375 8.45 6.01 32.61
C ALA A 375 9.58 5.14 32.03
N THR A 376 9.89 5.28 30.75
CA THR A 376 10.94 4.54 30.05
C THR A 376 12.15 5.40 29.68
N ASP A 377 12.15 6.67 30.10
CA ASP A 377 13.14 7.69 29.74
C ASP A 377 13.50 7.67 28.24
N SER A 378 12.47 7.62 27.39
CA SER A 378 12.63 7.45 25.94
C SER A 378 12.11 8.66 25.19
N SER A 379 12.65 8.87 23.99
CA SER A 379 12.10 9.78 22.99
C SER A 379 11.39 8.98 21.88
N ALA A 380 10.54 9.65 21.10
CA ALA A 380 9.79 9.00 20.03
C ALA A 380 9.56 9.91 18.82
N ILE A 381 9.30 9.26 17.67
CA ILE A 381 8.94 9.88 16.40
C ILE A 381 7.56 9.36 16.01
N LEU A 382 6.58 10.24 15.83
CA LEU A 382 5.21 9.93 15.44
C LEU A 382 4.90 10.50 14.06
N PHE A 383 4.46 9.62 13.15
CA PHE A 383 3.90 10.04 11.87
C PHE A 383 2.38 10.10 11.92
N THR A 384 1.83 11.30 11.79
CA THR A 384 0.38 11.52 11.84
C THR A 384 -0.31 11.23 10.50
N ALA A 385 0.46 11.24 9.41
CA ALA A 385 0.01 11.04 8.03
C ALA A 385 -1.20 11.89 7.62
N GLY A 386 -1.27 13.11 8.16
CA GLY A 386 -2.31 14.08 7.82
C GLY A 386 -3.69 13.70 8.37
N HIS A 387 -3.78 12.79 9.35
CA HIS A 387 -5.05 12.40 9.95
C HIS A 387 -5.60 13.56 10.81
N PRO A 388 -6.70 14.23 10.41
CA PRO A 388 -7.08 15.51 11.00
C PRO A 388 -7.34 15.49 12.52
N PRO A 389 -8.02 14.48 13.10
CA PRO A 389 -8.19 14.39 14.55
C PRO A 389 -6.87 14.30 15.33
N LEU A 390 -5.89 13.55 14.81
CA LEU A 390 -4.58 13.42 15.45
C LEU A 390 -3.73 14.68 15.25
N ASP A 391 -3.75 15.26 14.05
CA ASP A 391 -3.05 16.51 13.75
C ASP A 391 -3.50 17.66 14.67
N LEU A 392 -4.81 17.75 14.93
CA LEU A 392 -5.38 18.74 15.83
C LEU A 392 -4.87 18.56 17.26
N GLU A 393 -5.01 17.36 17.82
CA GLU A 393 -4.55 17.03 19.18
C GLU A 393 -3.05 17.25 19.36
N VAL A 394 -2.22 16.86 18.38
CA VAL A 394 -0.77 17.11 18.43
C VAL A 394 -0.47 18.60 18.43
N THR A 395 -1.16 19.38 17.60
CA THR A 395 -0.94 20.84 17.53
C THR A 395 -1.31 21.50 18.85
N GLU A 396 -2.43 21.09 19.47
CA GLU A 396 -2.87 21.61 20.77
C GLU A 396 -1.93 21.20 21.92
N LEU A 397 -1.37 19.98 21.90
CA LEU A 397 -0.43 19.52 22.93
C LEU A 397 0.95 20.18 22.86
N CYS A 398 1.38 20.59 21.68
CA CYS A 398 2.64 21.29 21.46
C CYS A 398 2.54 22.80 21.78
N ASP A 399 1.33 23.33 22.03
CA ASP A 399 1.04 24.77 22.22
C ASP A 399 1.31 25.25 23.66
N GLU A 400 2.54 25.06 24.18
CA GLU A 400 2.93 25.68 25.47
C GLU A 400 3.05 27.21 25.39
N ASN A 401 3.10 27.78 24.17
CA ASN A 401 3.04 29.22 23.92
C ASN A 401 1.74 29.54 23.18
N LEU A 402 0.85 30.37 23.74
CA LEU A 402 -0.50 30.80 23.26
C LEU A 402 -0.63 31.32 21.79
N SER A 403 0.39 31.16 20.95
CA SER A 403 0.49 31.70 19.60
C SER A 403 -0.19 30.85 18.52
N THR A 404 -0.44 29.55 18.71
CA THR A 404 -0.99 28.72 17.62
C THR A 404 -2.50 28.49 17.67
N GLN A 405 -3.16 28.85 18.78
CA GLN A 405 -4.62 28.82 18.93
C GLN A 405 -5.37 29.60 17.84
N TYR A 406 -4.79 30.70 17.34
CA TYR A 406 -5.39 31.57 16.31
C TYR A 406 -4.96 31.25 14.87
N LEU A 407 -4.10 30.24 14.67
CA LEU A 407 -3.66 29.86 13.32
C LEU A 407 -4.78 29.15 12.55
N GLU A 408 -4.87 29.45 11.26
CA GLU A 408 -5.78 28.76 10.36
C GLU A 408 -5.36 27.29 10.17
N ALA A 409 -6.30 26.43 9.79
CA ALA A 409 -6.06 24.99 9.61
C ALA A 409 -4.90 24.70 8.63
N GLU A 410 -4.74 25.52 7.60
CA GLU A 410 -3.64 25.38 6.63
C GLU A 410 -2.27 25.71 7.23
N GLN A 411 -2.19 26.72 8.10
CA GLN A 411 -0.96 27.07 8.82
C GLN A 411 -0.57 25.99 9.83
N LYS A 412 -1.55 25.42 10.55
CA LYS A 412 -1.33 24.29 11.46
C LYS A 412 -0.81 23.05 10.72
N ARG A 413 -1.37 22.75 9.54
CA ARG A 413 -0.86 21.67 8.67
C ARG A 413 0.58 21.91 8.23
N ASN A 414 0.93 23.14 7.83
CA ASN A 414 2.29 23.47 7.40
C ASN A 414 3.30 23.29 8.54
N LEU A 415 2.95 23.63 9.78
CA LEU A 415 3.81 23.40 10.94
C LEU A 415 4.12 21.90 11.15
N LEU A 416 3.10 21.04 11.06
CA LEU A 416 3.28 19.60 11.15
C LEU A 416 4.07 19.01 9.96
N GLN A 417 3.97 19.62 8.78
CA GLN A 417 4.79 19.26 7.61
C GLN A 417 6.24 19.69 7.74
N GLU A 418 6.58 20.63 8.62
CA GLU A 418 7.96 20.94 8.98
C GLU A 418 8.48 20.08 10.14
N GLY A 419 7.56 19.62 11.00
CA GLY A 419 7.84 18.85 12.21
C GLY A 419 7.67 19.67 13.48
N LEU A 420 7.06 19.05 14.50
CA LEU A 420 6.79 19.64 15.81
C LEU A 420 7.36 18.77 16.93
N CYS A 421 7.92 19.40 17.97
CA CYS A 421 8.41 18.71 19.16
C CYS A 421 7.45 18.96 20.34
N CYS A 422 6.85 17.91 20.89
CA CYS A 422 6.01 17.98 22.09
C CYS A 422 6.73 17.30 23.28
N PHE A 423 6.13 17.39 24.48
CA PHE A 423 6.61 16.75 25.72
C PHE A 423 8.06 17.09 26.07
N ASN A 424 8.39 18.39 26.13
CA ASN A 424 9.75 18.88 26.41
C ASN A 424 10.82 18.30 25.48
N GLY A 425 10.48 18.14 24.19
CA GLY A 425 11.38 17.60 23.18
C GLY A 425 11.47 16.08 23.14
N ARG A 426 10.67 15.33 23.90
CA ARG A 426 10.67 13.86 23.87
C ARG A 426 9.88 13.26 22.69
N LEU A 427 8.93 13.98 22.10
CA LEU A 427 8.11 13.48 21.00
C LEU A 427 8.25 14.38 19.77
N PHE A 428 8.73 13.85 18.66
CA PHE A 428 8.72 14.51 17.36
C PHE A 428 7.53 14.04 16.51
N CYS A 429 6.66 14.95 16.10
CA CYS A 429 5.49 14.69 15.27
C CYS A 429 5.68 15.25 13.86
N TYR A 430 5.31 14.47 12.85
CA TYR A 430 5.48 14.83 11.44
C TYR A 430 4.33 14.29 10.59
N SER A 431 3.73 15.12 9.73
CA SER A 431 2.63 14.71 8.86
C SER A 431 3.08 14.29 7.45
N GLY A 432 4.35 14.52 7.10
CA GLY A 432 4.92 14.10 5.82
C GLY A 432 5.35 12.64 5.80
N SER A 433 6.18 12.28 4.82
CA SER A 433 6.73 10.92 4.66
C SER A 433 8.25 10.90 4.73
N VAL A 434 8.80 9.82 5.28
CA VAL A 434 10.24 9.55 5.35
C VAL A 434 10.46 8.08 4.95
N PRO A 435 11.51 7.77 4.17
CA PRO A 435 11.82 6.39 3.82
C PRO A 435 12.11 5.57 5.07
N TYR A 436 11.33 4.51 5.31
CA TYR A 436 11.50 3.67 6.50
C TYR A 436 12.84 2.95 6.53
N LEU A 437 13.37 2.56 5.35
CA LEU A 437 14.71 1.98 5.25
C LEU A 437 15.83 2.93 5.66
N TRP A 438 15.59 4.25 5.58
CA TRP A 438 16.50 5.25 6.12
C TRP A 438 16.25 5.47 7.60
N LEU A 439 15.00 5.62 8.03
CA LEU A 439 14.64 6.01 9.41
C LEU A 439 14.86 4.90 10.44
N LEU A 440 14.36 3.69 10.19
CA LEU A 440 14.28 2.63 11.18
C LEU A 440 15.64 2.14 11.73
N PRO A 441 16.74 2.14 10.95
CA PRO A 441 18.08 1.91 11.50
C PRO A 441 18.48 2.89 12.61
N HIS A 442 17.86 4.07 12.65
CA HIS A 442 18.07 5.10 13.67
C HIS A 442 17.09 5.02 14.84
N CYS A 443 16.28 3.97 14.93
CA CYS A 443 15.33 3.76 16.02
C CYS A 443 15.74 2.59 16.91
N SER A 444 15.41 2.67 18.20
CA SER A 444 15.67 1.57 19.15
C SER A 444 14.61 0.47 19.04
N VAL A 445 13.35 0.86 18.87
CA VAL A 445 12.16 0.01 18.76
C VAL A 445 11.17 0.70 17.82
N ALA A 446 10.34 -0.09 17.12
CA ALA A 446 9.20 0.42 16.37
C ALA A 446 7.87 -0.08 16.99
N ILE A 447 6.96 0.83 17.34
CA ILE A 447 5.58 0.50 17.74
C ILE A 447 4.66 0.83 16.56
N HIS A 448 3.93 -0.15 16.04
CA HIS A 448 3.10 0.07 14.85
C HIS A 448 1.90 -0.88 14.77
N HIS A 449 1.03 -0.64 13.80
CA HIS A 449 -0.21 -1.39 13.61
C HIS A 449 -0.04 -2.77 12.95
N GLY A 450 1.18 -3.20 12.62
CA GLY A 450 1.42 -4.50 11.97
C GLY A 450 1.17 -4.56 10.46
N GLY A 451 1.04 -3.42 9.75
CA GLY A 451 0.94 -3.44 8.28
C GLY A 451 2.19 -4.02 7.61
N SER A 452 2.00 -4.85 6.58
CA SER A 452 3.04 -5.65 5.93
C SER A 452 4.30 -4.85 5.56
N GLY A 453 4.17 -3.68 4.95
CA GLY A 453 5.29 -2.82 4.57
C GLY A 453 6.09 -2.27 5.75
N THR A 454 5.43 -1.89 6.84
CA THR A 454 6.11 -1.43 8.06
C THR A 454 6.83 -2.58 8.75
N THR A 455 6.18 -3.74 8.85
CA THR A 455 6.77 -4.97 9.38
C THR A 455 8.02 -5.35 8.59
N ALA A 456 7.93 -5.39 7.26
CA ALA A 456 9.06 -5.66 6.37
C ALA A 456 10.22 -4.70 6.57
N ALA A 457 9.94 -3.40 6.69
CA ALA A 457 10.97 -2.38 6.88
C ALA A 457 11.68 -2.52 8.23
N CYS A 458 10.96 -2.87 9.30
CA CYS A 458 11.56 -3.14 10.61
C CYS A 458 12.45 -4.40 10.58
N LEU A 459 11.98 -5.47 9.94
CA LEU A 459 12.77 -6.69 9.74
C LEU A 459 14.05 -6.41 8.94
N ARG A 460 13.94 -5.61 7.87
CA ARG A 460 15.09 -5.21 7.05
C ARG A 460 16.09 -4.39 7.84
N ALA A 461 15.62 -3.47 8.69
CA ALA A 461 16.45 -2.63 9.54
C ALA A 461 17.05 -3.36 10.76
N GLY A 462 16.52 -4.54 11.10
CA GLY A 462 16.88 -5.26 12.34
C GLY A 462 16.39 -4.54 13.60
N THR A 463 15.32 -3.75 13.47
CA THR A 463 14.70 -2.99 14.57
C THR A 463 13.65 -3.88 15.24
N PRO A 464 13.73 -4.14 16.56
CA PRO A 464 12.68 -4.81 17.31
C PRO A 464 11.35 -4.07 17.20
N GLN A 465 10.25 -4.83 17.24
CA GLN A 465 8.91 -4.32 16.94
C GLN A 465 7.96 -4.53 18.11
N ILE A 466 6.95 -3.68 18.25
CA ILE A 466 5.80 -3.86 19.14
C ILE A 466 4.57 -3.63 18.28
N ILE A 467 3.72 -4.65 18.16
CA ILE A 467 2.64 -4.65 17.17
C ILE A 467 1.28 -4.54 17.87
N CYS A 468 0.46 -3.59 17.42
CA CYS A 468 -0.93 -3.40 17.84
C CYS A 468 -1.85 -3.59 16.63
N PRO A 469 -2.30 -4.82 16.33
CA PRO A 469 -3.12 -5.08 15.15
C PRO A 469 -4.56 -4.56 15.31
N PHE A 470 -5.17 -4.15 14.21
CA PHE A 470 -6.56 -3.68 14.12
C PHE A 470 -7.38 -4.49 13.13
N VAL A 471 -6.81 -4.93 12.01
CA VAL A 471 -7.57 -5.52 10.90
C VAL A 471 -6.72 -6.46 10.03
N LEU A 472 -7.38 -7.41 9.37
CA LEU A 472 -6.82 -8.27 8.30
C LEU A 472 -5.49 -8.96 8.70
N ASP A 473 -4.48 -8.85 7.84
CA ASP A 473 -3.18 -9.52 7.96
C ASP A 473 -2.33 -8.98 9.12
N GLN A 474 -2.71 -7.86 9.74
CA GLN A 474 -2.00 -7.29 10.89
C GLN A 474 -1.92 -8.27 12.05
N PHE A 475 -2.99 -9.04 12.30
CA PHE A 475 -3.00 -10.07 13.35
C PHE A 475 -2.01 -11.19 13.06
N TYR A 476 -1.94 -11.64 11.80
CA TYR A 476 -0.97 -12.64 11.37
C TYR A 476 0.46 -12.14 11.58
N TRP A 477 0.76 -10.90 11.17
CA TRP A 477 2.09 -10.33 11.36
C TRP A 477 2.45 -10.19 12.84
N ALA A 478 1.51 -9.77 13.68
CA ALA A 478 1.72 -9.63 15.11
C ALA A 478 2.12 -10.97 15.77
N GLU A 479 1.38 -12.04 15.48
CA GLU A 479 1.68 -13.38 15.96
C GLU A 479 3.00 -13.90 15.38
N ARG A 480 3.22 -13.74 14.07
CA ARG A 480 4.42 -14.24 13.41
C ARG A 480 5.69 -13.56 13.91
N MET A 481 5.67 -12.25 14.16
CA MET A 481 6.83 -11.54 14.72
C MET A 481 7.14 -12.00 16.16
N THR A 482 6.09 -12.32 16.94
CA THR A 482 6.24 -12.91 18.27
C THR A 482 6.92 -14.29 18.19
N TRP A 483 6.49 -15.15 17.26
CA TRP A 483 7.11 -16.47 17.06
C TRP A 483 8.56 -16.39 16.60
N LEU A 484 8.89 -15.40 15.77
CA LEU A 484 10.26 -15.12 15.34
C LEU A 484 11.12 -14.44 16.42
N ARG A 485 10.52 -14.09 17.58
CA ARG A 485 11.17 -13.39 18.70
C ARG A 485 11.79 -12.06 18.29
N VAL A 486 11.11 -11.34 17.39
CA VAL A 486 11.47 -9.97 16.98
C VAL A 486 10.44 -8.94 17.45
N ALA A 487 9.39 -9.41 18.13
CA ALA A 487 8.40 -8.61 18.84
C ALA A 487 7.97 -9.33 20.13
N PRO A 488 7.55 -8.60 21.18
CA PRO A 488 6.84 -9.17 22.32
C PRO A 488 5.40 -9.50 21.92
N GLN A 489 4.62 -10.01 22.88
CA GLN A 489 3.18 -10.24 22.66
C GLN A 489 2.47 -8.97 22.16
N SER A 490 1.58 -9.15 21.19
CA SER A 490 0.86 -8.06 20.55
C SER A 490 0.01 -7.25 21.54
N LEU A 491 0.00 -5.94 21.38
CA LEU A 491 -0.87 -5.03 22.12
C LEU A 491 -2.31 -5.10 21.58
N THR A 492 -3.26 -4.74 22.42
CA THR A 492 -4.65 -4.51 21.98
C THR A 492 -4.90 -3.02 21.76
N PRO A 493 -5.82 -2.63 20.86
CA PRO A 493 -6.19 -1.23 20.65
C PRO A 493 -6.59 -0.49 21.93
N GLN A 494 -7.21 -1.17 22.89
CA GLN A 494 -7.64 -0.63 24.17
C GLN A 494 -6.46 -0.23 25.07
N LEU A 495 -5.30 -0.85 24.92
CA LEU A 495 -4.08 -0.43 25.64
C LEU A 495 -3.47 0.82 25.04
N LEU A 496 -3.57 0.99 23.72
CA LEU A 496 -3.07 2.19 23.04
C LEU A 496 -4.01 3.38 23.23
N MET A 497 -5.31 3.13 23.22
CA MET A 497 -6.38 4.13 23.33
C MET A 497 -7.37 3.74 24.44
N PRO A 498 -6.94 3.75 25.72
CA PRO A 498 -7.82 3.38 26.82
C PRO A 498 -9.00 4.34 26.94
N ASP A 499 -10.11 3.81 27.48
CA ASP A 499 -11.14 4.67 28.04
C ASP A 499 -10.59 5.32 29.31
N MET A 500 -10.56 6.65 29.31
CA MET A 500 -10.01 7.46 30.39
C MET A 500 -11.01 7.69 31.52
N SER A 501 -12.22 7.12 31.43
CA SER A 501 -13.21 7.13 32.52
C SER A 501 -12.71 6.37 33.76
N SER A 502 -11.88 5.33 33.57
CA SER A 502 -11.26 4.56 34.63
C SER A 502 -9.75 4.84 34.71
N SER A 503 -9.28 5.25 35.88
CA SER A 503 -7.86 5.43 36.14
C SER A 503 -7.07 4.11 36.01
N GLU A 504 -7.70 2.96 36.23
CA GLU A 504 -7.04 1.64 36.17
C GLU A 504 -6.59 1.32 34.74
N ASN A 505 -7.47 1.54 33.75
CA ASN A 505 -7.18 1.30 32.33
C ASN A 505 -5.94 2.07 31.85
N PHE A 506 -5.80 3.32 32.30
CA PHE A 506 -4.65 4.16 31.96
C PHE A 506 -3.35 3.62 32.56
N HIS A 507 -3.35 3.26 33.85
CA HIS A 507 -2.16 2.74 34.51
C HIS A 507 -1.75 1.37 33.94
N ASP A 508 -2.72 0.51 33.62
CA ASP A 508 -2.47 -0.78 32.97
C ASP A 508 -1.88 -0.60 31.57
N ALA A 509 -2.44 0.32 30.76
CA ALA A 509 -1.88 0.69 29.46
C ALA A 509 -0.41 1.12 29.57
N VAL A 510 -0.10 2.07 30.47
CA VAL A 510 1.26 2.57 30.67
C VAL A 510 2.19 1.44 31.13
N LYS A 511 1.75 0.60 32.06
CA LYS A 511 2.52 -0.53 32.59
C LYS A 511 2.85 -1.55 31.51
N VAL A 512 1.84 -1.98 30.74
CA VAL A 512 1.99 -3.01 29.70
C VAL A 512 2.88 -2.51 28.56
N ILE A 513 2.63 -1.30 28.04
CA ILE A 513 3.44 -0.73 26.95
C ILE A 513 4.89 -0.51 27.41
N SER A 514 5.10 -0.01 28.62
CA SER A 514 6.45 0.16 29.18
C SER A 514 7.18 -1.18 29.34
N ALA A 515 6.47 -2.25 29.74
CA ALA A 515 7.04 -3.59 29.81
C ALA A 515 7.42 -4.12 28.42
N ALA A 516 6.53 -3.95 27.42
CA ALA A 516 6.80 -4.33 26.04
C ALA A 516 8.02 -3.61 25.45
N ILE A 517 8.21 -2.31 25.76
CA ILE A 517 9.42 -1.56 25.36
C ILE A 517 10.69 -2.15 25.98
N ARG A 518 10.65 -2.50 27.26
CA ARG A 518 11.81 -3.13 27.94
C ARG A 518 12.12 -4.51 27.35
N GLU A 519 11.09 -5.31 27.06
CA GLU A 519 11.24 -6.62 26.41
C GLU A 519 11.79 -6.50 24.99
N ALA A 520 11.27 -5.56 24.19
CA ALA A 520 11.76 -5.29 22.84
C ALA A 520 13.24 -4.85 22.82
N ARG A 521 13.69 -4.17 23.88
CA ARG A 521 15.10 -3.78 24.08
C ARG A 521 15.98 -4.86 24.69
N SER A 522 15.44 -6.04 25.01
CA SER A 522 16.22 -7.17 25.52
C SER A 522 17.34 -7.56 24.53
N VAL A 523 18.42 -8.11 25.07
CA VAL A 523 19.57 -8.54 24.25
C VAL A 523 19.14 -9.62 23.27
N GLU A 524 18.31 -10.55 23.72
CA GLU A 524 17.79 -11.68 22.95
C GLU A 524 16.99 -11.19 21.74
N MET A 525 16.04 -10.28 21.95
CA MET A 525 15.17 -9.78 20.87
C MET A 525 15.97 -8.94 19.86
N LYS A 526 16.92 -8.12 20.33
CA LYS A 526 17.84 -7.37 19.45
C LYS A 526 18.72 -8.28 18.61
N LEU A 527 19.20 -9.39 19.16
CA LEU A 527 19.99 -10.39 18.43
C LEU A 527 19.14 -11.13 17.39
N CYS A 528 17.91 -11.53 17.73
CA CYS A 528 16.97 -12.16 16.79
C CYS A 528 16.65 -11.21 15.62
N ALA A 529 16.32 -9.95 15.92
CA ALA A 529 16.04 -8.94 14.89
C ALA A 529 17.24 -8.69 13.97
N SER A 530 18.44 -8.57 14.55
CA SER A 530 19.68 -8.39 13.78
C SER A 530 20.01 -9.61 12.92
N SER A 531 19.85 -10.83 13.46
CA SER A 531 20.10 -12.06 12.71
C SER A 531 19.16 -12.22 11.52
N LEU A 532 17.89 -11.85 11.68
CA LEU A 532 16.92 -11.91 10.59
C LEU A 532 17.19 -10.82 9.55
N SER A 533 17.56 -9.61 9.96
CA SER A 533 17.98 -8.53 9.05
C SER A 533 19.13 -8.94 8.13
N VAL A 534 20.16 -9.62 8.68
CA VAL A 534 21.29 -10.14 7.90
C VAL A 534 20.82 -11.15 6.84
N LYS A 535 19.86 -12.03 7.17
CA LYS A 535 19.30 -12.98 6.20
C LYS A 535 18.53 -12.28 5.07
N LEU A 536 17.85 -11.18 5.39
CA LEU A 536 17.08 -10.39 4.44
C LEU A 536 17.95 -9.44 3.61
N GLU A 537 19.22 -9.24 3.96
CA GLU A 537 20.05 -8.21 3.32
C GLU A 537 20.35 -8.49 1.84
N GLY A 538 20.47 -9.76 1.48
CA GLY A 538 20.70 -10.21 0.11
C GLY A 538 19.42 -10.44 -0.71
N GLU A 539 18.23 -10.25 -0.13
CA GLU A 539 16.98 -10.44 -0.87
C GLU A 539 16.70 -9.26 -1.80
N ASP A 540 16.49 -9.58 -3.07
CA ASP A 540 15.95 -8.66 -4.08
C ASP A 540 14.63 -9.20 -4.61
N GLY A 541 13.58 -9.02 -3.81
CA GLY A 541 12.27 -9.58 -4.14
C GLY A 541 11.63 -8.97 -5.38
N THR A 542 11.98 -7.73 -5.70
CA THR A 542 11.49 -7.04 -6.90
C THR A 542 12.08 -7.68 -8.16
N SER A 543 13.40 -7.97 -8.17
CA SER A 543 14.03 -8.68 -9.28
C SER A 543 13.49 -10.11 -9.44
N VAL A 544 13.27 -10.83 -8.34
CA VAL A 544 12.67 -12.18 -8.39
C VAL A 544 11.25 -12.13 -8.97
N ALA A 545 10.43 -11.17 -8.53
CA ALA A 545 9.08 -10.98 -9.07
C ALA A 545 9.10 -10.70 -10.58
N LEU A 546 10.04 -9.86 -11.04
CA LEU A 546 10.20 -9.57 -12.46
C LEU A 546 10.61 -10.81 -13.28
N GLN A 547 11.54 -11.63 -12.76
CA GLN A 547 11.97 -12.87 -13.41
C GLN A 547 10.79 -13.83 -13.58
N VAL A 548 10.00 -14.03 -12.53
CA VAL A 548 8.82 -14.92 -12.59
C VAL A 548 7.73 -14.37 -13.52
N ALA A 549 7.48 -13.05 -13.50
CA ALA A 549 6.50 -12.42 -14.38
C ALA A 549 6.90 -12.50 -15.87
N THR A 550 8.20 -12.40 -16.19
CA THR A 550 8.72 -12.38 -17.57
C THR A 550 8.91 -13.78 -18.16
N GLN A 551 9.37 -14.77 -17.37
CA GLN A 551 9.53 -16.15 -17.82
C GLN A 551 8.22 -16.80 -18.28
N ASN A 552 7.09 -16.34 -17.75
CA ASN A 552 5.77 -16.85 -18.15
C ASN A 552 5.19 -16.14 -19.39
N SER A 553 5.66 -14.93 -19.71
CA SER A 553 5.29 -14.24 -20.95
C SER A 553 5.83 -14.95 -22.20
N THR A 554 6.82 -15.84 -22.05
CA THR A 554 7.47 -16.58 -23.14
C THR A 554 7.04 -18.05 -23.24
N ARG A 555 6.21 -18.57 -22.32
CA ARG A 555 5.67 -19.95 -22.36
C ARG A 555 4.40 -20.10 -23.20
N ARG A 556 4.23 -19.30 -24.25
CA ARG A 556 3.45 -19.70 -25.43
C ARG A 556 4.44 -20.00 -26.52
N LEU A 557 4.84 -21.26 -26.64
CA LEU A 557 5.24 -21.95 -27.88
C LEU A 557 5.57 -23.40 -27.51
N ASP A 558 5.28 -24.29 -28.46
CA ASP A 558 5.43 -25.74 -28.42
C ASP A 558 4.28 -26.53 -27.74
N LEU A 559 3.10 -26.46 -28.36
CA LEU A 559 2.25 -27.66 -28.49
C LEU A 559 2.76 -28.46 -29.71
N PRO A 560 2.88 -29.79 -29.64
CA PRO A 560 3.27 -30.63 -30.77
C PRO A 560 2.24 -30.62 -31.91
#